data_AF-A0A4Y2FE85-F1
#
_entry.id   AF-A0A4Y2FE85-F1
#
_cell.length_a   1.000
_cell.length_b   1.000
_cell.length_c   1.000
_cell.angle_alpha   90.00
_cell.angle_beta   90.00
_cell.angle_gamma   90.00
#
_symmetry.space_group_name_H-M   'P 1'
#
loop_
_entity.id
_entity.type
_entity.pdbx_description
1 polymer ?
#
loop_
_entity_poly.entity_id
_entity_poly.type
_entity_poly.pdbx_seq_one_letter_code
_entity_poly.pdbx_strand_id
1 'polypeptide(L)'
;MVIVFRFVIPAANFRATDHVDLIGWQAFHVTPPSVLRQISSHELLKMIQHDVPMDGWDLVKFPSHTKEVERIVKLVTEASRKRFGPQNRDGFIRATLESRKQMSQFESKKDYKI
;
A
#
# COMPACT_ATOMS: atom_id res chain seq x y z
N MET A 1 -5.27 -3.56 17.19
CA MET A 1 -5.63 -4.70 16.31
C MET A 1 -4.76 -4.59 15.06
N VAL A 2 -3.74 -5.44 14.92
CA VAL A 2 -2.82 -5.41 13.77
C VAL A 2 -3.48 -6.18 12.63
N ILE A 3 -3.83 -5.50 11.53
CA ILE A 3 -4.35 -6.16 10.33
C ILE A 3 -3.16 -6.76 9.60
N VAL A 4 -3.01 -8.08 9.68
CA VAL A 4 -2.01 -8.82 8.91
C VAL A 4 -2.64 -9.24 7.59
N PHE A 5 -2.34 -8.53 6.51
CA PHE A 5 -2.64 -9.01 5.17
C PHE A 5 -1.71 -10.18 4.85
N ARG A 6 -2.19 -11.41 5.08
CA ARG A 6 -1.51 -12.59 4.55
C ARG A 6 -1.65 -12.55 3.03
N PHE A 7 -0.57 -12.19 2.35
CA PHE A 7 -0.52 -12.23 0.90
C PHE A 7 -0.48 -13.70 0.46
N VAL A 8 -1.58 -14.17 -0.12
CA VAL A 8 -1.68 -15.49 -0.74
C VAL A 8 -1.61 -15.28 -2.25
N ILE A 9 -0.66 -15.93 -2.92
CA ILE A 9 -0.53 -15.87 -4.37
C ILE A 9 -1.66 -16.72 -4.97
N PRO A 10 -2.59 -16.13 -5.75
CA PRO A 10 -3.64 -16.90 -6.38
C PRO A 10 -3.09 -17.85 -7.43
N ALA A 11 -3.67 -19.04 -7.55
CA ALA A 11 -3.42 -19.90 -8.70
C ALA A 11 -4.04 -19.25 -9.95
N ALA A 12 -3.21 -19.04 -10.98
CA ALA A 12 -3.66 -18.47 -12.25
C ALA A 12 -4.31 -19.56 -13.13
N ASN A 13 -5.50 -19.28 -13.65
CA ASN A 13 -6.19 -20.15 -14.59
C ASN A 13 -5.71 -19.88 -16.03
N PHE A 14 -4.70 -20.62 -16.49
CA PHE A 14 -4.17 -20.46 -17.85
C PHE A 14 -5.14 -20.86 -18.97
N ARG A 15 -6.30 -21.43 -18.63
CA ARG A 15 -7.37 -21.74 -19.59
C ARG A 15 -8.44 -20.66 -19.67
N ALA A 16 -8.30 -19.57 -18.90
CA ALA A 16 -9.24 -18.46 -18.91
C ALA A 16 -9.33 -17.82 -20.30
N THR A 17 -10.56 -17.57 -20.74
CA THR A 17 -10.87 -16.83 -21.98
C THR A 17 -11.00 -15.33 -21.72
N ASP A 18 -11.33 -14.93 -20.49
CA ASP A 18 -11.40 -13.55 -20.05
C ASP A 18 -10.47 -13.28 -18.85
N HIS A 19 -10.01 -12.04 -18.74
CA HIS A 19 -9.12 -11.59 -17.68
C HIS A 19 -9.72 -11.72 -16.27
N VAL A 20 -11.05 -11.61 -16.12
CA VAL A 20 -11.72 -11.76 -14.82
C VAL A 20 -11.62 -13.20 -14.32
N ASP A 21 -11.58 -14.19 -15.22
CA ASP A 21 -11.52 -15.62 -14.92
C ASP A 21 -10.09 -16.12 -14.66
N LEU A 22 -9.08 -15.28 -14.90
CA LEU A 22 -7.68 -15.63 -14.69
C LEU A 22 -7.37 -15.93 -13.22
N ILE A 23 -8.11 -15.29 -12.30
CA ILE A 23 -7.99 -15.49 -10.87
C ILE A 23 -9.32 -16.06 -10.37
N GLY A 24 -9.28 -17.19 -9.66
CA GLY A 24 -10.46 -17.78 -9.04
C GLY A 24 -10.95 -16.97 -7.84
N TRP A 25 -11.56 -15.80 -8.06
CA TRP A 25 -11.98 -14.86 -7.02
C TRP A 25 -12.85 -15.48 -5.93
N GLN A 26 -13.71 -16.45 -6.27
CA GLN A 26 -14.54 -17.20 -5.31
C GLN A 26 -13.75 -18.03 -4.30
N ALA A 27 -12.52 -18.44 -4.65
CA ALA A 27 -11.67 -19.24 -3.78
C ALA A 27 -10.94 -18.39 -2.71
N PHE A 28 -11.04 -17.05 -2.79
CA PHE A 28 -10.35 -16.13 -1.88
C PHE A 28 -11.34 -15.33 -1.04
N HIS A 29 -11.05 -15.24 0.27
CA HIS A 29 -11.74 -14.30 1.13
C HIS A 29 -11.23 -12.87 0.88
N VAL A 30 -11.86 -12.17 -0.06
CA VAL A 30 -11.56 -10.77 -0.36
C VAL A 30 -12.04 -9.90 0.79
N THR A 31 -11.10 -9.30 1.52
CA THR A 31 -11.42 -8.36 2.59
C THR A 31 -11.41 -6.96 2.01
N PRO A 32 -12.47 -6.14 2.21
CA PRO A 32 -12.49 -4.78 1.70
C PRO A 32 -11.33 -3.97 2.31
N PRO A 33 -10.70 -3.08 1.51
CA PRO A 33 -9.70 -2.14 2.00
C PRO A 33 -10.20 -1.37 3.22
N SER A 34 -9.33 -1.12 4.19
CA SER A 34 -9.69 -0.39 5.42
C SER A 34 -10.26 1.01 5.16
N VAL A 35 -9.86 1.64 4.05
CA VAL A 35 -10.37 2.95 3.61
C VAL A 35 -11.87 2.89 3.24
N LEU A 36 -12.37 1.73 2.84
CA LEU A 36 -13.79 1.51 2.52
C LEU A 36 -14.59 0.96 3.70
N ARG A 37 -13.96 0.76 4.88
CA ARG A 37 -14.62 0.12 6.03
C ARG A 37 -15.84 0.89 6.54
N GLN A 38 -15.86 2.21 6.33
CA GLN A 38 -16.95 3.10 6.77
C GLN A 38 -18.08 3.22 5.75
N ILE A 39 -17.90 2.68 4.53
CA ILE A 39 -18.89 2.78 3.44
C ILE A 39 -19.57 1.42 3.29
N SER A 40 -20.90 1.41 3.21
CA SER A 40 -21.64 0.19 2.96
C SER A 40 -21.51 -0.28 1.51
N SER A 41 -21.65 -1.60 1.27
CA SER A 41 -21.64 -2.14 -0.11
C SER A 41 -22.74 -1.52 -0.99
N HIS A 42 -23.88 -1.14 -0.41
CA HIS A 42 -24.98 -0.51 -1.14
C HIS A 42 -24.62 0.91 -1.60
N GLU A 43 -23.92 1.67 -0.76
CA GLU A 43 -23.42 3.00 -1.14
C GLU A 43 -22.33 2.89 -2.20
N LEU A 44 -21.40 1.93 -2.06
CA LEU A 44 -20.37 1.67 -3.07
C LEU A 44 -20.99 1.35 -4.44
N LEU A 45 -22.02 0.50 -4.48
CA LEU A 45 -22.72 0.17 -5.73
C LEU A 45 -23.40 1.38 -6.36
N LYS A 46 -24.04 2.24 -5.55
CA LYS A 46 -24.63 3.50 -6.04
C LYS A 46 -23.56 4.42 -6.61
N MET A 47 -22.42 4.55 -5.94
CA MET A 47 -21.32 5.39 -6.41
C MET A 47 -20.75 4.92 -7.76
N ILE A 48 -20.58 3.60 -7.92
CA ILE A 48 -20.12 3.00 -9.18
C ILE A 48 -21.14 3.23 -10.31
N GLN A 49 -22.44 3.10 -10.04
CA GLN A 49 -23.48 3.26 -11.04
C GLN A 49 -23.72 4.71 -11.46
N HIS A 50 -23.54 5.65 -10.53
CA HIS A 50 -23.80 7.08 -10.77
C HIS A 50 -22.57 7.88 -11.16
N ASP A 51 -21.41 7.23 -11.35
CA ASP A 51 -20.12 7.87 -11.67
C ASP A 51 -19.81 9.08 -10.79
N VAL A 52 -20.10 8.93 -9.48
CA VAL A 52 -19.96 10.04 -8.53
C VAL A 52 -18.49 10.40 -8.44
N PRO A 53 -18.11 11.67 -8.68
CA PRO A 53 -16.71 12.04 -8.68
C PRO A 53 -16.10 11.88 -7.27
N MET A 54 -14.83 11.45 -7.25
CA MET A 54 -14.13 10.96 -6.04
C MET A 54 -13.98 12.01 -4.93
N ASP A 55 -14.11 13.27 -5.29
CA ASP A 55 -14.13 14.44 -4.40
C ASP A 55 -15.38 14.52 -3.51
N GLY A 56 -16.48 13.90 -3.94
CA GLY A 56 -17.69 13.73 -3.13
C GLY A 56 -17.64 12.56 -2.14
N TRP A 57 -16.54 11.80 -2.11
CA TRP A 57 -16.41 10.62 -1.28
C TRP A 57 -15.75 11.04 0.04
N ASP A 58 -16.40 10.76 1.18
CA ASP A 58 -15.81 10.99 2.51
C ASP A 58 -14.76 9.92 2.85
N LEU A 59 -13.81 9.71 1.93
CA LEU A 59 -12.65 8.87 2.17
C LEU A 59 -11.63 9.66 2.98
N VAL A 60 -10.97 8.98 3.92
CA VAL A 60 -9.81 9.53 4.63
C VAL A 60 -8.78 10.01 3.60
N LYS A 61 -8.53 11.31 3.58
CA LYS A 61 -7.48 11.91 2.74
C LYS A 61 -6.12 11.53 3.28
N PHE A 62 -5.50 10.51 2.67
CA PHE A 62 -4.12 10.16 2.98
C PHE A 62 -3.17 11.19 2.34
N PRO A 63 -2.12 11.61 3.05
CA PRO A 63 -1.07 12.45 2.47
C PRO A 63 -0.19 11.61 1.53
N SER A 64 -0.72 11.27 0.36
CA SER A 64 -0.11 10.35 -0.62
C SER A 64 1.06 10.96 -1.38
N HIS A 65 1.05 12.28 -1.58
CA HIS A 65 2.04 13.01 -2.39
C HIS A 65 3.02 13.82 -1.53
N THR A 66 3.41 13.28 -0.38
CA THR A 66 4.45 13.88 0.46
C THR A 66 5.80 13.26 0.16
N LYS A 67 6.87 14.03 0.35
CA LYS A 67 8.26 13.57 0.14
C LYS A 67 8.60 12.39 1.04
N GLU A 68 8.00 12.33 2.21
CA GLU A 68 8.14 11.27 3.20
C GLU A 68 7.60 9.94 2.66
N VAL A 69 6.40 9.96 2.06
CA VAL A 69 5.80 8.79 1.42
C VAL A 69 6.67 8.29 0.27
N GLU A 70 7.12 9.20 -0.61
CA GLU A 70 8.02 8.84 -1.71
C GLU A 70 9.33 8.18 -1.22
N ARG A 71 9.93 8.73 -0.16
CA ARG A 71 11.15 8.17 0.46
C ARG A 71 10.93 6.80 1.09
N ILE A 72 9.76 6.55 1.68
CA ILE A 72 9.41 5.22 2.24
C ILE A 72 9.18 4.22 1.10
N VAL A 73 8.41 4.58 0.07
CA VAL A 73 8.16 3.72 -1.10
C VAL A 73 9.49 3.31 -1.76
N LYS A 74 10.42 4.26 -1.91
CA LYS A 74 11.77 3.98 -2.41
C LYS A 74 12.51 2.96 -1.53
N LEU A 75 12.49 3.14 -0.20
CA LEU A 75 13.14 2.22 0.74
C LEU A 75 12.56 0.81 0.68
N VAL A 76 11.23 0.67 0.62
CA VAL A 76 10.55 -0.63 0.52
C VAL A 76 10.88 -1.32 -0.81
N THR A 77 10.99 -0.55 -1.89
CA THR A 77 11.38 -1.05 -3.21
C THR A 77 12.83 -1.56 -3.20
N GLU A 78 13.75 -0.82 -2.60
CA GLU A 78 15.15 -1.23 -2.42
C GLU A 78 15.26 -2.51 -1.56
N ALA A 79 14.50 -2.58 -0.46
CA ALA A 79 14.44 -3.75 0.40
C ALA A 79 13.92 -4.99 -0.35
N SER A 80 12.91 -4.81 -1.19
CA SER A 80 12.32 -5.88 -2.01
C SER A 80 13.28 -6.37 -3.10
N ARG A 81 14.05 -5.47 -3.73
CA ARG A 81 15.01 -5.81 -4.79
C ARG A 81 16.17 -6.68 -4.29
N LYS A 82 16.61 -6.48 -3.04
CA LYS A 82 17.75 -7.20 -2.45
C LYS A 82 17.50 -8.69 -2.17
N ARG A 83 16.35 -9.27 -2.58
CA ARG A 83 15.96 -10.69 -2.42
C ARG A 83 16.10 -11.23 -0.99
N PHE A 84 15.87 -10.37 0.00
CA PHE A 84 15.86 -10.81 1.39
C PHE A 84 14.61 -11.66 1.70
N GLY A 85 14.76 -12.68 2.56
CA GLY A 85 13.61 -13.35 3.18
C GLY A 85 12.72 -12.34 3.92
N PRO A 86 11.43 -12.65 4.18
CA PRO A 86 10.48 -11.68 4.74
C PRO A 86 10.99 -10.96 6.01
N GLN A 87 11.62 -11.70 6.93
CA GLN A 87 12.19 -11.14 8.16
C GLN A 87 13.43 -10.26 7.92
N ASN A 88 14.27 -10.63 6.95
CA ASN A 88 15.47 -9.89 6.60
C ASN A 88 15.14 -8.56 5.90
N ARG A 89 14.03 -8.49 5.14
CA ARG A 89 13.52 -7.24 4.55
C ARG A 89 13.09 -6.25 5.62
N ASP A 90 12.31 -6.76 6.57
CA ASP A 90 11.77 -5.99 7.67
C ASP A 90 12.87 -5.45 8.60
N GLY A 91 13.88 -6.28 8.90
CA GLY A 91 15.10 -5.84 9.59
C GLY A 91 15.86 -4.74 8.84
N PHE A 92 16.03 -4.86 7.52
CA PHE A 92 16.69 -3.85 6.70
C PHE A 92 15.94 -2.50 6.71
N ILE A 93 14.61 -2.54 6.61
CA ILE A 93 13.77 -1.33 6.64
C ILE A 93 13.88 -0.65 8.01
N ARG A 94 13.72 -1.40 9.12
CA ARG A 94 13.85 -0.86 10.48
C ARG A 94 15.23 -0.26 10.73
N ALA A 95 16.30 -0.99 10.43
CA ALA A 95 17.67 -0.50 10.65
C ALA A 95 17.93 0.80 9.87
N THR A 96 17.45 0.88 8.62
CA THR A 96 17.60 2.09 7.80
C THR A 96 16.79 3.25 8.37
N LEU A 97 15.57 3.01 8.87
CA LEU A 97 14.76 4.04 9.49
C LEU A 97 15.37 4.55 10.80
N GLU A 98 15.89 3.66 11.66
CA GLU A 98 16.58 4.05 12.89
C GLU A 98 17.86 4.85 12.61
N SER A 99 18.67 4.41 11.63
CA SER A 99 19.83 5.20 11.18
C SER A 99 19.42 6.59 10.67
N ARG A 100 18.29 6.71 9.96
CA ARG A 100 17.75 8.01 9.51
C ARG A 100 17.27 8.91 10.65
N LYS A 101 16.77 8.34 11.74
CA LYS A 101 16.38 9.11 12.94
C LYS A 101 17.61 9.67 13.67
N GLN A 102 18.73 8.95 13.64
CA GLN A 102 20.00 9.41 14.23
C GLN A 102 20.67 10.50 13.41
N MET A 103 20.37 10.61 12.12
CA MET A 103 20.83 11.72 11.29
C MET A 103 20.07 13.01 11.67
N SER A 104 20.79 14.13 11.75
CA SER A 104 20.18 15.43 11.96
C SER A 104 19.16 15.73 10.86
N GLN A 105 17.96 16.13 11.29
CA GLN A 105 16.93 16.58 10.37
C GLN A 105 17.27 17.99 9.92
N PHE A 106 17.36 18.16 8.60
CA PHE A 106 17.59 19.44 7.95
C PHE A 106 16.46 19.68 6.96
N GLU A 107 15.83 20.85 7.07
CA GLU A 107 14.73 21.24 6.20
C GLU A 107 15.28 21.80 4.88
N SER A 108 16.47 22.40 4.91
CA SER A 108 17.11 22.99 3.75
C SER A 108 18.60 22.64 3.67
N LYS A 109 19.15 22.65 2.44
CA LYS A 109 20.60 22.50 2.23
C LYS A 109 21.45 23.55 2.94
N LYS A 110 20.88 24.71 3.31
CA LYS A 110 21.59 25.79 4.03
C LYS A 110 21.83 25.44 5.50
N ASP A 111 21.08 24.49 6.04
CA ASP A 111 21.17 24.08 7.43
C ASP A 111 22.38 23.15 7.66
N TYR A 112 22.98 22.68 6.56
CA TYR A 112 24.24 21.94 6.56
C TYR A 112 25.39 22.92 6.83
N LYS A 113 25.96 22.86 8.04
CA LYS A 113 27.27 23.46 8.30
C LYS A 113 28.33 22.60 7.61
N ILE A 114 28.96 23.18 6.59
CA ILE A 114 30.20 22.70 5.99
C ILE A 114 31.36 23.05 6.93
#